data_AF-A0A3S0FKF6-F1
#
_entry.id   AF-A0A3S0FKF6-F1
#
_cell.length_a   1.000
_cell.length_b   1.000
_cell.length_c   1.000
_cell.angle_alpha   90.00
_cell.angle_beta   90.00
_cell.angle_gamma   90.00
#
_symmetry.space_group_name_H-M   'P 1'
#
loop_
_entity.id
_entity.type
_entity.pdbx_description
1 polymer ?
#
loop_
_entity_poly.entity_id
_entity_poly.type
_entity_poly.pdbx_seq_one_letter_code
_entity_poly.pdbx_strand_id
1 'polypeptide(L)'
;MITRPLAITALALGALAAGSAMAQDKPMADKKVAMEKCYGVSMAGKNDCAAGPGTTCAGTSKVDYQGNAWKNVPAGTCATIKTPKGTGSLTPIKS
;
A
#
# COMPACT_ATOMS: atom_id res chain seq x y z
N MET A 1 27.21 -39.02 33.46
CA MET A 1 27.76 -39.24 32.09
C MET A 1 26.64 -39.90 31.29
N ILE A 2 25.73 -39.10 30.72
CA ILE A 2 25.61 -38.71 29.30
C ILE A 2 25.21 -39.89 28.39
N THR A 3 23.98 -39.83 27.86
CA THR A 3 23.72 -40.02 26.42
C THR A 3 22.36 -39.42 26.04
N ARG A 4 22.40 -38.33 25.26
CA ARG A 4 21.29 -37.75 24.50
C ARG A 4 21.17 -38.47 23.16
N PRO A 5 19.99 -38.81 22.65
CA PRO A 5 19.79 -38.96 21.22
C PRO A 5 19.37 -37.61 20.61
N LEU A 6 20.26 -37.09 19.77
CA LEU A 6 19.94 -36.12 18.71
C LEU A 6 18.91 -36.72 17.75
N ALA A 7 18.11 -35.84 17.13
CA ALA A 7 17.40 -35.94 15.84
C ALA A 7 15.97 -35.36 16.03
N ILE A 8 15.42 -34.44 15.24
CA ILE A 8 15.66 -34.02 13.86
C ILE A 8 15.32 -32.52 13.78
N THR A 9 16.24 -31.73 13.23
CA THR A 9 16.03 -30.36 12.78
C THR A 9 15.06 -30.34 11.59
N ALA A 10 13.88 -29.75 11.74
CA ALA A 10 13.05 -29.35 10.61
C ALA A 10 13.26 -27.85 10.34
N LEU A 11 14.22 -27.54 9.46
CA LEU A 11 14.30 -26.25 8.79
C LEU A 11 13.16 -26.19 7.77
N ALA A 12 12.17 -25.33 7.98
CA ALA A 12 11.31 -24.86 6.90
C ALA A 12 11.68 -23.40 6.61
N LEU A 13 12.71 -23.21 5.78
CA LEU A 13 12.95 -21.95 5.09
C LEU A 13 11.85 -21.78 4.04
N GLY A 14 10.75 -21.15 4.43
CA GLY A 14 9.77 -20.59 3.49
C GLY A 14 10.27 -19.25 2.98
N ALA A 15 11.33 -19.25 2.16
CA ALA A 15 11.76 -18.06 1.42
C ALA A 15 10.77 -17.81 0.27
N LEU A 16 9.74 -16.98 0.51
CA LEU A 16 8.96 -16.39 -0.59
C LEU A 16 9.76 -15.23 -1.19
N ALA A 17 10.76 -15.56 -1.99
CA ALA A 17 11.37 -14.66 -2.95
C ALA A 17 10.82 -15.00 -4.33
N ALA A 18 9.88 -14.19 -4.84
CA ALA A 18 9.71 -13.87 -6.26
C ALA A 18 8.42 -13.06 -6.45
N GLY A 19 8.61 -11.76 -6.66
CA GLY A 19 7.57 -10.84 -7.12
C GLY A 19 8.27 -9.55 -7.47
N SER A 20 8.81 -9.52 -8.70
CA SER A 20 9.58 -8.44 -9.28
C SER A 20 9.04 -7.06 -8.91
N ALA A 21 9.85 -6.30 -8.19
CA ALA A 21 9.78 -4.86 -8.22
C ALA A 21 10.08 -4.43 -9.67
N MET A 22 9.03 -4.26 -10.48
CA MET A 22 9.12 -3.53 -11.73
C MET A 22 9.25 -2.05 -11.36
N ALA A 23 10.41 -1.67 -10.83
CA ALA A 23 10.86 -0.29 -10.85
C ALA A 23 11.10 0.04 -12.31
N GLN A 24 10.09 0.61 -12.97
CA GLN A 24 10.31 1.25 -14.24
C GLN A 24 11.21 2.46 -13.97
N ASP A 25 12.51 2.27 -14.20
CA ASP A 25 13.49 3.34 -14.37
C ASP A 25 12.97 4.31 -15.45
N LYS A 26 12.36 5.39 -14.99
CA LYS A 26 12.08 6.57 -15.81
C LYS A 26 12.97 7.67 -15.25
N PRO A 27 13.88 8.25 -16.06
CA PRO A 27 14.70 9.36 -15.59
C PRO A 27 13.75 10.54 -15.48
N MET A 28 13.38 10.92 -14.26
CA MET A 28 12.63 12.14 -14.03
C MET A 28 13.45 13.04 -13.12
N ALA A 29 14.23 13.86 -13.81
CA ALA A 29 14.71 15.18 -13.41
C ALA A 29 13.80 15.85 -12.37
N ASP A 30 14.43 16.60 -11.47
CA ASP A 30 13.94 17.42 -10.36
C ASP A 30 12.64 18.22 -10.61
N LYS A 31 11.56 17.53 -10.95
CA LYS A 31 10.20 18.05 -11.03
C LYS A 31 9.52 17.50 -9.79
N LYS A 32 9.11 18.39 -8.88
CA LYS A 32 8.21 18.05 -7.78
C LYS A 32 7.10 17.18 -8.36
N VAL A 33 7.09 15.89 -8.04
CA VAL A 33 6.06 14.96 -8.52
C VAL A 33 4.75 15.51 -8.01
N ALA A 34 3.92 16.03 -8.92
CA ALA A 34 2.58 16.48 -8.55
C ALA A 34 1.87 15.27 -7.93
N MET A 35 1.26 15.47 -6.76
CA MET A 35 0.53 14.41 -6.06
C MET A 35 -0.96 14.72 -6.14
N GLU A 36 -1.79 13.69 -6.27
CA GLU A 36 -3.24 13.79 -6.26
C GLU A 36 -3.84 12.90 -5.17
N LYS A 37 -5.01 13.31 -4.67
CA LYS A 37 -5.79 12.49 -3.74
C LYS A 37 -6.48 11.39 -4.54
N CYS A 38 -6.24 10.15 -4.16
CA CYS A 38 -6.87 9.00 -4.79
C CYS A 38 -7.69 8.20 -3.77
N TYR A 39 -8.99 8.14 -4.01
CA TYR A 39 -9.97 7.48 -3.16
C TYR A 39 -10.14 6.01 -3.54
N GLY A 40 -10.47 5.18 -2.55
CA GLY A 40 -10.75 3.75 -2.76
C GLY A 40 -9.51 2.90 -3.02
N VAL A 41 -8.29 3.43 -2.90
CA VAL A 41 -7.03 2.69 -3.14
C VAL A 41 -6.28 2.31 -1.87
N SER A 42 -6.62 2.89 -0.73
CA SER A 42 -5.94 2.63 0.55
C SER A 42 -6.42 1.32 1.18
N MET A 43 -5.48 0.57 1.76
CA MET A 43 -5.81 -0.55 2.65
C MET A 43 -6.30 -0.03 4.01
N ALA A 44 -6.91 -0.92 4.80
CA ALA A 44 -7.27 -0.65 6.18
C ALA A 44 -6.05 -0.12 6.96
N GLY A 45 -6.23 0.98 7.69
CA GLY A 45 -5.17 1.63 8.45
C GLY A 45 -4.05 2.30 7.63
N LYS A 46 -4.15 2.39 6.29
CA LYS A 46 -3.06 2.89 5.43
C LYS A 46 -3.46 4.03 4.47
N ASN A 47 -4.45 4.83 4.84
CA ASN A 47 -4.83 6.05 4.11
C ASN A 47 -4.05 7.27 4.63
N ASP A 48 -3.85 8.26 3.76
CA ASP A 48 -3.02 9.44 4.07
C ASP A 48 -3.84 10.63 4.60
N CYS A 49 -5.10 10.78 4.16
CA CYS A 49 -6.07 11.81 4.58
C CYS A 49 -5.62 13.29 4.55
N ALA A 50 -6.59 14.22 4.52
CA ALA A 50 -6.38 15.67 4.37
C ALA A 50 -5.98 16.32 5.68
N ALA A 51 -5.21 15.59 6.46
CA ALA A 51 -4.85 15.98 7.77
C ALA A 51 -3.54 16.76 7.68
N GLY A 52 -3.63 18.10 7.67
CA GLY A 52 -2.46 18.94 7.90
C GLY A 52 -1.70 18.53 9.17
N PRO A 53 -0.47 19.02 9.39
CA PRO A 53 0.32 18.66 10.56
C PRO A 53 -0.51 18.78 11.84
N GLY A 54 -0.69 17.66 12.56
CA GLY A 54 -1.47 17.59 13.81
C GLY A 54 -2.89 17.01 13.73
N THR A 55 -3.31 16.42 12.60
CA THR A 55 -4.66 15.80 12.50
C THR A 55 -4.61 14.29 12.28
N THR A 56 -5.54 13.56 12.91
CA THR A 56 -5.46 12.11 13.18
C THR A 56 -6.10 11.22 12.12
N CYS A 57 -6.27 11.72 10.89
CA CYS A 57 -7.05 11.00 9.89
C CYS A 57 -6.24 9.93 9.12
N ALA A 58 -4.91 10.01 9.15
CA ALA A 58 -4.07 8.93 8.64
C ALA A 58 -4.32 7.64 9.43
N GLY A 59 -4.52 6.54 8.72
CA GLY A 59 -4.81 5.24 9.33
C GLY A 59 -6.20 5.03 9.90
N THR A 60 -7.17 5.88 9.56
CA THR A 60 -8.58 5.71 9.98
C THR A 60 -9.40 4.78 9.09
N SER A 61 -8.86 4.34 7.95
CA SER A 61 -9.55 3.37 7.08
C SER A 61 -9.86 2.10 7.84
N LYS A 62 -11.15 1.77 7.95
CA LYS A 62 -11.62 0.59 8.69
C LYS A 62 -11.54 -0.69 7.85
N VAL A 63 -11.65 -0.54 6.53
CA VAL A 63 -11.65 -1.65 5.58
C VAL A 63 -10.74 -1.33 4.40
N ASP A 64 -10.28 -2.37 3.71
CA ASP A 64 -9.54 -2.19 2.47
C ASP A 64 -10.42 -1.53 1.41
N TYR A 65 -9.81 -0.61 0.65
CA TYR A 65 -10.41 0.08 -0.48
C TYR A 65 -11.68 0.84 -0.09
N GLN A 66 -11.66 1.43 1.10
CA GLN A 66 -12.78 2.23 1.59
C GLN A 66 -12.98 3.47 0.70
N GLY A 67 -14.18 3.65 0.16
CA GLY A 67 -14.47 4.66 -0.87
C GLY A 67 -14.29 6.12 -0.45
N ASN A 68 -14.45 6.43 0.83
CA ASN A 68 -14.19 7.77 1.39
C ASN A 68 -12.78 7.93 1.97
N ALA A 69 -11.97 6.87 1.98
CA ALA A 69 -10.57 6.95 2.34
C ALA A 69 -9.70 7.18 1.11
N TRP A 70 -8.65 7.98 1.27
CA TRP A 70 -7.76 8.33 0.18
C TRP A 70 -6.29 8.25 0.52
N LYS A 71 -5.48 8.02 -0.51
CA LYS A 71 -4.02 8.02 -0.48
C LYS A 71 -3.47 9.08 -1.43
N ASN A 72 -2.36 9.71 -1.08
CA ASN A 72 -1.64 10.59 -2.00
C ASN A 72 -0.85 9.72 -2.98
N VAL A 73 -1.14 9.88 -4.27
CA VAL A 73 -0.48 9.14 -5.35
C VAL A 73 0.10 10.13 -6.37
N PRO A 74 1.07 9.73 -7.19
CA PRO A 74 1.53 10.58 -8.29
C PRO A 74 0.37 10.99 -9.19
N ALA A 75 0.29 12.26 -9.56
CA ALA A 75 -0.77 12.80 -10.39
C ALA A 75 -0.91 12.03 -11.71
N GLY A 76 -2.14 11.78 -12.12
CA GLY A 76 -2.47 10.98 -13.30
C GLY A 76 -2.38 9.46 -13.11
N THR A 77 -2.05 8.97 -11.92
CA THR A 77 -2.01 7.52 -11.65
C THR A 77 -3.26 6.99 -10.99
N CYS A 78 -4.09 7.82 -10.37
CA CYS A 78 -5.21 7.37 -9.55
C CYS A 78 -6.17 6.41 -10.27
N ALA A 79 -6.61 6.77 -11.48
CA ALA A 79 -7.50 5.96 -12.30
C ALA A 79 -6.83 4.68 -12.86
N THR A 80 -5.50 4.61 -12.81
CA THR A 80 -4.72 3.44 -13.25
C THR A 80 -4.55 2.40 -12.13
N ILE A 81 -4.74 2.81 -10.87
CA ILE A 81 -4.63 1.93 -9.71
C ILE A 81 -5.88 1.04 -9.67
N LYS A 82 -5.67 -0.26 -9.92
CA LYS A 82 -6.71 -1.28 -9.83
C LYS A 82 -6.73 -1.88 -8.44
N THR A 83 -7.94 -2.00 -7.91
CA THR A 83 -8.22 -2.64 -6.62
C THR A 83 -9.28 -3.73 -6.84
N PRO A 84 -9.43 -4.68 -5.91
CA PRO A 84 -10.54 -5.63 -5.90
C PRO A 84 -11.93 -4.98 -5.94
N LYS A 85 -12.07 -3.70 -5.54
CA LYS A 85 -13.35 -2.96 -5.55
C LYS A 85 -13.52 -2.04 -6.76
N GLY A 86 -12.59 -2.08 -7.73
CA GLY A 86 -12.59 -1.21 -8.91
C GLY A 86 -11.34 -0.35 -9.01
N THR A 87 -11.37 0.64 -9.89
CA THR A 87 -10.25 1.60 -10.04
C THR A 87 -10.33 2.72 -9.01
N GLY A 88 -9.18 3.32 -8.69
CA GLY A 88 -9.14 4.52 -7.88
C GLY A 88 -9.93 5.68 -8.48
N SER A 89 -10.39 6.60 -7.62
CA SER A 89 -11.17 7.77 -8.03
C SER A 89 -10.55 9.06 -7.48
N LEU A 90 -10.58 10.13 -8.29
CA LEU A 90 -10.17 11.47 -7.84
C LEU A 90 -11.20 12.12 -6.90
N THR A 91 -12.40 11.54 -6.82
CA THR A 91 -13.48 11.97 -5.94
C THR A 91 -13.87 10.85 -4.97
N PRO A 92 -14.41 11.19 -3.78
CA PRO A 92 -14.92 10.18 -2.85
C PRO A 92 -15.93 9.27 -3.53
N ILE A 93 -15.73 7.97 -3.41
CA ILE A 93 -16.67 6.96 -3.91
C ILE A 93 -17.76 6.85 -2.84
N LYS A 94 -19.00 7.16 -3.20
CA LYS A 94 -20.14 6.91 -2.31
C LYS A 94 -20.30 5.40 -2.14
N SER A 95 -20.30 4.98 -0.87
CA SER A 95 -20.65 3.63 -0.44
C SER A 95 -22.12 3.33 -0.71
#